data_AF-A0A1P8EE70-F1
#
_entry.id   AF-A0A1P8EE70-F1
#
_cell.length_a   1.000
_cell.length_b   1.000
_cell.length_c   1.000
_cell.angle_alpha   90.00
_cell.angle_beta   90.00
_cell.angle_gamma   90.00
#
_symmetry.space_group_name_H-M   'P 1'
#
loop_
_entity.id
_entity.type
_entity.pdbx_description
1 polymer ?
#
loop_
_entity_poly.entity_id
_entity_poly.type
_entity_poly.pdbx_seq_one_letter_code
_entity_poly.pdbx_strand_id
1 'polypeptide(L)'
;MAFDLVHYFAEQSLLQSPNLLNGSTVQTRQQQVFELNALVLGKLIQLWRKDSDKLYTEIQDQNPLYIQEIARHLTTSPKNQSTLSKQQLESSLSEILALQLSELKQLEQTGHLGKTGLNELMIGQIDHLSGQADDWVWSTNQLTELIGSKPSIEEDVSLDETMKEFNQMVHTAHHDTDKHDVNEVVHDVVPTWSKIVAPLVALAVLIFLYVQYGHLVG
;
A
#
# COMPACT_ATOMS: atom_id res chain seq x y z
N MET A 1 -16.10 13.32 15.11
CA MET A 1 -15.55 13.13 13.74
C MET A 1 -14.07 13.37 13.86
N ALA A 2 -13.23 12.38 13.58
CA ALA A 2 -11.79 12.55 13.62
C ALA A 2 -11.35 13.41 12.42
N PHE A 3 -10.28 14.19 12.61
CA PHE A 3 -9.75 15.11 11.61
C PHE A 3 -8.98 14.32 10.55
N ASP A 4 -9.31 14.51 9.27
CA ASP A 4 -8.66 13.82 8.14
C ASP A 4 -7.42 14.59 7.69
N LEU A 5 -6.24 14.13 8.12
CA LEU A 5 -4.97 14.77 7.78
C LEU A 5 -4.55 14.53 6.33
N VAL A 6 -4.90 13.39 5.72
CA VAL A 6 -4.41 13.08 4.36
C VAL A 6 -5.04 14.02 3.34
N HIS A 7 -6.35 14.26 3.45
CA HIS A 7 -7.04 15.23 2.60
C HIS A 7 -6.59 16.66 2.92
N TYR A 8 -6.52 17.02 4.20
CA TYR A 8 -6.06 18.34 4.62
C TYR A 8 -4.66 18.65 4.08
N PHE A 9 -3.69 17.75 4.22
CA PHE A 9 -2.34 17.97 3.72
C PHE A 9 -2.24 17.99 2.20
N ALA A 10 -3.05 17.19 1.50
CA ALA A 10 -3.10 17.24 0.04
C ALA A 10 -3.60 18.61 -0.44
N GLU A 11 -4.64 19.16 0.20
CA GLU A 11 -5.13 20.50 -0.08
C GLU A 11 -4.07 21.57 0.23
N GLN A 12 -3.45 21.50 1.42
CA GLN A 12 -2.39 22.44 1.79
C GLN A 12 -1.19 22.38 0.84
N SER A 13 -0.79 21.18 0.41
CA SER A 13 0.30 21.00 -0.55
C SER A 13 0.01 21.68 -1.89
N LEU A 14 -1.22 21.56 -2.39
CA LEU A 14 -1.63 22.20 -3.65
C LEU A 14 -1.73 23.73 -3.52
N LEU A 15 -2.12 24.23 -2.34
CA LEU A 15 -2.23 25.67 -2.07
C LEU A 15 -0.87 26.34 -1.88
N GLN A 16 0.01 25.73 -1.07
CA GLN A 16 1.29 26.33 -0.66
C GLN A 16 2.39 26.09 -1.70
N SER A 17 2.32 24.98 -2.42
CA SER A 17 3.27 24.61 -3.48
C SER A 17 2.56 24.43 -4.82
N PRO A 18 2.08 25.52 -5.46
CA PRO A 18 1.35 25.44 -6.72
C PRO A 18 2.17 24.87 -7.87
N ASN A 19 3.51 24.89 -7.74
CA ASN A 19 4.45 24.38 -8.74
C ASN A 19 4.83 22.91 -8.57
N LEU A 20 4.34 22.25 -7.52
CA LEU A 20 4.61 20.85 -7.24
C LEU A 20 4.11 19.98 -8.41
N LEU A 21 5.01 19.19 -9.00
CA LEU A 21 4.72 18.29 -10.13
C LEU A 21 4.13 18.98 -11.39
N ASN A 22 4.58 20.19 -11.71
CA ASN A 22 4.12 21.03 -12.84
C ASN A 22 4.22 20.45 -14.27
N GLY A 23 4.61 19.19 -14.44
CA GLY A 23 4.66 18.50 -15.74
C GLY A 23 3.44 17.63 -16.09
N SER A 24 2.53 17.43 -15.13
CA SER A 24 1.36 16.54 -15.26
C SER A 24 0.07 17.32 -15.60
N THR A 25 -0.94 16.62 -16.13
CA THR A 25 -2.29 17.21 -16.22
C THR A 25 -2.81 17.57 -14.82
N VAL A 26 -3.77 18.50 -14.71
CA VAL A 26 -4.30 18.94 -13.41
C VAL A 26 -4.83 17.77 -12.57
N GLN A 27 -5.55 16.83 -13.20
CA GLN A 27 -6.10 15.65 -12.54
C GLN A 27 -5.00 14.68 -12.09
N THR A 28 -4.07 14.34 -12.97
CA THR A 28 -2.93 13.47 -12.63
C THR A 28 -2.07 14.08 -11.54
N ARG A 29 -1.85 15.40 -11.57
CA ARG A 29 -1.12 16.14 -10.54
C ARG A 29 -1.81 16.01 -9.18
N GLN A 30 -3.13 16.24 -9.12
CA GLN A 30 -3.88 16.13 -7.87
C GLN A 30 -3.79 14.72 -7.29
N GLN A 31 -3.97 13.69 -8.11
CA GLN A 31 -3.84 12.30 -7.68
C GLN A 31 -2.43 11.97 -7.19
N GLN A 32 -1.39 12.39 -7.91
CA GLN A 32 0.01 12.19 -7.50
C GLN A 32 0.33 12.93 -6.19
N VAL A 33 -0.10 14.19 -6.04
CA VAL A 33 0.11 14.95 -4.80
C VAL A 33 -0.59 14.27 -3.63
N PHE A 34 -1.82 13.78 -3.83
CA PHE A 34 -2.55 13.04 -2.80
C PHE A 34 -1.84 11.74 -2.41
N GLU A 35 -1.42 10.93 -3.38
CA GLU A 35 -0.69 9.68 -3.14
C GLU A 35 0.63 9.91 -2.40
N LEU A 36 1.40 10.93 -2.80
CA LEU A 36 2.63 11.30 -2.10
C LEU A 36 2.36 11.83 -0.68
N ASN A 37 1.27 12.58 -0.48
CA ASN A 37 0.86 13.00 0.87
C ASN A 37 0.50 11.80 1.75
N ALA A 38 -0.23 10.82 1.21
CA ALA A 38 -0.53 9.57 1.90
C ALA A 38 0.74 8.78 2.24
N LEU A 39 1.71 8.73 1.32
CA LEU A 39 3.01 8.10 1.54
C LEU A 39 3.80 8.77 2.67
N VAL A 40 3.89 10.10 2.66
CA VAL A 40 4.60 10.85 3.69
C VAL A 40 3.90 10.73 5.05
N LEU A 41 2.57 10.86 5.09
CA LEU A 41 1.81 10.72 6.33
C LEU A 41 1.93 9.30 6.91
N GLY A 42 1.84 8.27 6.07
CA GLY A 42 2.09 6.89 6.49
C GLY A 42 3.49 6.71 7.07
N LYS A 43 4.49 7.40 6.51
CA LYS A 43 5.86 7.38 7.05
C LYS A 43 5.94 8.07 8.40
N LEU A 44 5.29 9.23 8.57
CA LEU A 44 5.23 9.95 9.84
C LEU A 44 4.56 9.11 10.92
N ILE A 45 3.46 8.42 10.63
CA ILE A 45 2.80 7.52 11.58
C ILE A 45 3.72 6.36 11.98
N GLN A 46 4.41 5.75 11.02
CA GLN A 46 5.39 4.69 11.32
C GLN A 46 6.51 5.19 12.24
N LEU A 47 7.06 6.38 11.95
CA LEU A 47 8.09 6.99 12.77
C LEU A 47 7.58 7.36 14.16
N TRP A 48 6.35 7.87 14.27
CA TRP A 48 5.69 8.18 15.53
C TRP A 48 5.54 6.95 16.43
N ARG A 49 5.10 5.82 15.85
CA ARG A 49 4.99 4.53 16.56
C ARG A 49 6.33 4.00 17.04
N LYS A 50 7.41 4.28 16.30
CA LYS A 50 8.76 3.83 16.64
C LYS A 50 9.38 4.70 17.74
N ASP A 51 9.30 6.02 17.60
CA ASP A 51 9.88 6.99 18.53
C ASP A 51 9.14 8.33 18.41
N SER A 52 8.09 8.47 19.23
CA SER A 52 7.24 9.67 19.25
C SER A 52 7.97 10.89 19.81
N ASP A 53 8.96 10.73 20.70
CA ASP A 53 9.74 11.85 21.25
C ASP A 53 10.64 12.46 20.19
N LYS A 54 11.34 11.61 19.43
CA LYS A 54 12.17 12.06 18.31
C LYS A 54 11.31 12.78 17.27
N LEU A 55 10.22 12.16 16.82
CA LEU A 55 9.40 12.79 15.78
C LEU A 55 8.73 14.08 16.29
N TYR A 56 8.28 14.14 17.55
CA TYR A 56 7.76 15.38 18.12
C TYR A 56 8.81 16.50 18.10
N THR A 57 10.06 16.20 18.43
CA THR A 57 11.17 17.17 18.34
C THR A 57 11.39 17.64 16.90
N GLU A 58 11.42 16.71 15.95
CA GLU A 58 11.61 17.02 14.52
C GLU A 58 10.45 17.83 13.92
N ILE A 59 9.22 17.67 14.43
CA ILE A 59 8.08 18.54 14.07
C ILE A 59 8.33 19.97 14.52
N GLN A 60 8.92 20.17 15.70
CA GLN A 60 9.21 21.50 16.24
C GLN A 60 10.42 22.15 15.56
N ASP A 61 11.48 21.38 15.32
CA ASP A 61 12.74 21.89 14.77
C ASP A 61 12.74 22.00 13.24
N GLN A 62 11.93 21.17 12.56
CA GLN A 62 11.81 21.10 11.10
C GLN A 62 13.18 20.98 10.40
N ASN A 63 14.02 20.08 10.90
CA ASN A 63 15.41 19.93 10.43
C ASN A 63 15.48 19.52 8.94
N PRO A 64 16.12 20.31 8.07
CA PRO A 64 16.23 20.00 6.64
C PRO A 64 16.93 18.66 6.35
N LEU A 65 17.93 18.27 7.16
CA LEU A 65 18.66 17.02 6.97
C LEU A 65 17.80 15.80 7.27
N TYR A 66 16.95 15.91 8.30
CA TYR A 66 15.99 14.86 8.65
C TYR A 66 14.94 14.68 7.55
N ILE A 67 14.43 15.78 7.01
CA ILE A 67 13.50 15.78 5.88
C ILE A 67 14.13 15.08 4.67
N GLN A 68 15.35 15.47 4.30
CA GLN A 68 16.06 14.87 3.17
C GLN A 68 16.34 13.37 3.41
N GLU A 69 16.72 12.97 4.62
CA GLU A 69 16.97 11.58 4.96
C GLU A 69 15.72 10.72 4.75
N ILE A 70 14.56 11.17 5.24
CA ILE A 70 13.29 10.47 5.07
C ILE A 70 12.89 10.42 3.60
N ALA A 71 12.96 11.54 2.88
CA ALA A 71 12.61 11.59 1.47
C ALA A 71 13.48 10.63 0.64
N ARG A 72 14.79 10.58 0.92
CA ARG A 72 15.71 9.63 0.29
C ARG A 72 15.39 8.18 0.66
N HIS A 73 15.09 7.89 1.92
CA HIS A 73 14.70 6.55 2.35
C HIS A 73 13.42 6.08 1.63
N LEU A 74 12.41 6.94 1.52
CA LEU A 74 11.19 6.65 0.78
C LEU A 74 11.47 6.43 -0.71
N THR A 75 12.29 7.28 -1.33
CA THR A 75 12.66 7.20 -2.75
C THR A 75 13.44 5.93 -3.10
N THR A 76 14.33 5.50 -2.21
CA THR A 76 15.20 4.33 -2.42
C THR A 76 14.61 3.01 -1.91
N SER A 77 13.43 3.04 -1.30
CA SER A 77 12.75 1.84 -0.82
C SER A 77 12.50 0.86 -1.97
N PRO A 78 12.80 -0.44 -1.82
CA PRO A 78 12.55 -1.44 -2.86
C PRO A 78 11.06 -1.69 -3.11
N LYS A 79 10.19 -1.26 -2.19
CA LYS A 79 8.73 -1.36 -2.31
C LYS A 79 8.09 -0.11 -2.93
N ASN A 80 8.87 0.92 -3.22
CA ASN A 80 8.37 2.12 -3.86
C ASN A 80 8.06 1.81 -5.34
N GLN A 81 6.83 2.10 -5.76
CA GLN A 81 6.36 1.87 -7.13
C GLN A 81 5.88 3.18 -7.80
N SER A 82 6.30 4.34 -7.29
CA SER A 82 5.95 5.63 -7.88
C SER A 82 6.38 5.72 -9.34
N THR A 83 5.52 6.31 -10.15
CA THR A 83 5.75 6.55 -11.59
C THR A 83 6.71 7.71 -11.87
N LEU A 84 7.06 8.50 -10.84
CA LEU A 84 7.93 9.66 -10.95
C LEU A 84 9.40 9.26 -11.08
N SER A 85 10.21 10.09 -11.75
CA SER A 85 11.66 9.91 -11.74
C SER A 85 12.21 10.06 -10.32
N LYS A 86 13.28 9.35 -9.97
CA LYS A 86 13.85 9.37 -8.60
C LYS A 86 14.17 10.79 -8.12
N GLN A 87 14.75 11.62 -8.98
CA GLN A 87 15.08 13.00 -8.64
C GLN A 87 13.83 13.85 -8.37
N GLN A 88 12.80 13.72 -9.22
CA GLN A 88 11.54 14.43 -9.04
C GLN A 88 10.81 13.94 -7.78
N LEU A 89 10.80 12.63 -7.55
CA LEU A 89 10.19 12.01 -6.38
C LEU A 89 10.86 12.48 -5.09
N GLU A 90 12.18 12.44 -4.99
CA GLU A 90 12.91 12.88 -3.80
C GLU A 90 12.67 14.37 -3.51
N SER A 91 12.69 15.21 -4.55
CA SER A 91 12.38 16.64 -4.42
C SER A 91 10.95 16.86 -3.93
N SER A 92 9.97 16.21 -4.54
CA SER A 92 8.56 16.34 -4.16
C SER A 92 8.27 15.78 -2.77
N LEU A 93 8.88 14.66 -2.39
CA LEU A 93 8.74 14.10 -1.05
C LEU A 93 9.37 15.01 0.02
N SER A 94 10.52 15.62 -0.28
CA SER A 94 11.16 16.56 0.64
C SER A 94 10.28 17.78 0.89
N GLU A 95 9.69 18.32 -0.18
CA GLU A 95 8.79 19.48 -0.11
C GLU A 95 7.49 19.14 0.63
N ILE A 96 6.82 18.04 0.27
CA ILE A 96 5.60 17.58 0.96
C ILE A 96 5.87 17.30 2.43
N LEU A 97 6.98 16.65 2.76
CA LEU A 97 7.34 16.37 4.15
C LEU A 97 7.60 17.66 4.95
N ALA A 98 8.29 18.64 4.36
CA ALA A 98 8.48 19.94 5.00
C ALA A 98 7.13 20.63 5.28
N LEU A 99 6.21 20.60 4.30
CA LEU A 99 4.86 21.15 4.46
C LEU A 99 4.08 20.41 5.56
N GLN A 100 4.04 19.08 5.55
CA GLN A 100 3.33 18.30 6.56
C GLN A 100 3.88 18.55 7.98
N LEU A 101 5.19 18.65 8.16
CA LEU A 101 5.77 18.98 9.47
C LEU A 101 5.39 20.40 9.91
N SER A 102 5.37 21.36 8.99
CA SER A 102 4.92 22.74 9.26
C SER A 102 3.46 22.78 9.69
N GLU A 103 2.60 22.05 8.97
CA GLU A 103 1.18 21.96 9.29
C GLU A 103 0.94 21.27 10.63
N LEU A 104 1.64 20.18 10.94
CA LEU A 104 1.55 19.52 12.25
C LEU A 104 1.96 20.46 13.39
N LYS A 105 3.02 21.24 13.19
CA LYS A 105 3.46 22.26 14.15
C LYS A 105 2.40 23.35 14.32
N GLN A 106 1.79 23.82 13.24
CA GLN A 106 0.72 24.83 13.30
C GLN A 106 -0.53 24.29 14.01
N LEU A 107 -0.94 23.04 13.72
CA LEU A 107 -2.05 22.37 14.39
C LEU A 107 -1.79 22.23 15.90
N GLU A 108 -0.57 21.87 16.28
CA GLU A 108 -0.15 21.77 17.67
C GLU A 108 -0.21 23.13 18.39
N GLN A 109 0.34 24.18 17.78
CA GLN A 109 0.36 25.52 18.35
C GLN A 109 -1.04 26.15 18.45
N THR A 110 -1.86 25.98 17.40
CA THR A 110 -3.22 26.55 17.35
C THR A 110 -4.14 25.81 18.32
N GLY A 111 -4.06 24.47 18.33
CA GLY A 111 -4.88 23.61 19.18
C GLY A 111 -4.36 23.42 20.60
N HIS A 112 -3.14 23.89 20.90
CA HIS A 112 -2.42 23.62 22.15
C HIS A 112 -2.40 22.11 22.49
N LEU A 113 -2.20 21.28 21.46
CA LEU A 113 -2.36 19.83 21.54
C LEU A 113 -1.28 19.17 22.42
N GLY A 114 -0.06 19.70 22.37
CA GLY A 114 1.12 19.05 22.90
C GLY A 114 1.36 17.66 22.27
N LYS A 115 2.30 16.91 22.85
CA LYS A 115 2.64 15.56 22.38
C LYS A 115 1.44 14.60 22.46
N THR A 116 0.63 14.70 23.52
CA THR A 116 -0.52 13.80 23.72
C THR A 116 -1.61 14.02 22.67
N GLY A 117 -1.97 15.28 22.38
CA GLY A 117 -2.97 15.55 21.34
C GLY A 117 -2.48 15.19 19.94
N LEU A 118 -1.20 15.41 19.64
CA LEU A 118 -0.62 14.92 18.38
C LEU A 118 -0.59 13.39 18.31
N ASN A 119 -0.40 12.69 19.43
CA ASN A 119 -0.47 11.24 19.47
C ASN A 119 -1.87 10.72 19.12
N GLU A 120 -2.91 11.30 19.72
CA GLU A 120 -4.30 10.97 19.38
C GLU A 120 -4.62 11.26 17.92
N LEU A 121 -4.17 12.42 17.43
CA LEU A 121 -4.34 12.82 16.03
C LEU A 121 -3.68 11.81 15.07
N MET A 122 -2.42 11.43 15.32
CA MET A 122 -1.66 10.49 14.49
C MET A 122 -2.27 9.08 14.51
N ILE A 123 -2.68 8.58 15.67
CA ILE A 123 -3.31 7.26 15.80
C ILE A 123 -4.64 7.24 15.04
N GLY A 124 -5.43 8.31 15.14
CA GLY A 124 -6.72 8.42 14.45
C GLY A 124 -6.63 8.42 12.92
N GLN A 125 -5.44 8.65 12.33
CA GLN A 125 -5.30 8.71 10.87
C GLN A 125 -5.35 7.34 10.18
N ILE A 126 -5.13 6.24 10.89
CA ILE A 126 -5.11 4.91 10.26
C ILE A 126 -6.44 4.61 9.59
N ASP A 127 -7.56 4.94 10.25
CA ASP A 127 -8.90 4.74 9.70
C ASP A 127 -9.14 5.61 8.45
N HIS A 128 -8.61 6.84 8.45
CA HIS A 128 -8.73 7.76 7.32
C HIS A 128 -7.88 7.35 6.12
N LEU A 129 -6.71 6.74 6.34
CA LEU A 129 -5.82 6.27 5.28
C LEU A 129 -6.33 5.00 4.60
N SER A 130 -7.17 4.22 5.28
CA SER A 130 -7.78 3.00 4.75
C SER A 130 -8.52 3.30 3.45
N GLY A 131 -8.13 2.60 2.38
CA GLY A 131 -8.73 2.70 1.05
C GLY A 131 -8.31 3.92 0.22
N GLN A 132 -7.42 4.78 0.72
CA GLN A 132 -7.07 6.04 0.05
C GLN A 132 -5.95 5.90 -1.00
N ALA A 133 -5.05 4.94 -0.84
CA ALA A 133 -3.89 4.78 -1.71
C ALA A 133 -3.61 3.31 -2.01
N ASP A 134 -2.77 3.09 -3.03
CA ASP A 134 -2.38 1.75 -3.47
C ASP A 134 -1.45 1.07 -2.45
N ASP A 135 -1.45 -0.27 -2.44
CA ASP A 135 -0.73 -1.09 -1.45
C ASP A 135 0.78 -0.83 -1.40
N TRP A 136 1.38 -0.35 -2.49
CA TRP A 136 2.80 -0.01 -2.53
C TRP A 136 3.13 1.13 -1.54
N VAL A 137 2.19 2.06 -1.32
CA VAL A 137 2.30 3.18 -0.37
C VAL A 137 2.41 2.64 1.05
N TRP A 138 1.52 1.72 1.41
CA TRP A 138 1.48 1.11 2.75
C TRP A 138 2.64 0.16 2.99
N SER A 139 2.98 -0.64 2.00
CA SER A 139 4.08 -1.59 2.10
C SER A 139 5.45 -0.90 2.22
N THR A 140 5.64 0.27 1.58
CA THR A 140 6.82 1.13 1.73
C THR A 140 6.99 1.64 3.17
N ASN A 141 5.88 1.92 3.84
CA ASN A 141 5.85 2.38 5.23
C ASN A 141 5.67 1.27 6.26
N GLN A 142 5.62 0.00 5.84
CA GLN A 142 5.39 -1.15 6.73
C GLN A 142 4.05 -1.06 7.50
N LEU A 143 3.06 -0.35 6.93
CA LEU A 143 1.69 -0.29 7.45
C LEU A 143 0.88 -1.45 6.89
N THR A 144 1.18 -2.66 7.34
CA THR A 144 0.60 -3.89 6.78
C THR A 144 -0.91 -3.99 6.99
N GLU A 145 -1.45 -3.31 8.00
CA GLU A 145 -2.88 -3.26 8.29
C GLU A 145 -3.72 -2.51 7.24
N LEU A 146 -3.08 -1.68 6.41
CA LEU A 146 -3.74 -0.93 5.34
C LEU A 146 -3.66 -1.61 3.96
N ILE A 147 -2.89 -2.68 3.83
CA ILE A 147 -2.74 -3.43 2.57
C ILE A 147 -4.06 -4.13 2.24
N GLY A 148 -4.55 -3.97 1.01
CA GLY A 148 -5.83 -4.50 0.55
C GLY A 148 -7.05 -3.69 1.00
N SER A 149 -6.84 -2.51 1.58
CA SER A 149 -7.94 -1.64 2.03
C SER A 149 -8.64 -0.90 0.89
N LYS A 150 -7.96 -0.71 -0.25
CA LYS A 150 -8.54 -0.05 -1.43
C LYS A 150 -9.51 -1.02 -2.10
N PRO A 151 -10.81 -0.67 -2.24
CA PRO A 151 -11.76 -1.51 -2.94
C PRO A 151 -11.26 -1.73 -4.37
N SER A 152 -11.06 -2.98 -4.76
CA SER A 152 -10.92 -3.30 -6.17
C SER A 152 -12.23 -2.95 -6.84
N ILE A 153 -12.17 -2.18 -7.92
CA ILE A 153 -13.27 -2.13 -8.88
C ILE A 153 -13.31 -3.55 -9.44
N GLU A 154 -14.10 -4.43 -8.83
CA GLU A 154 -14.50 -5.66 -9.49
C GLU A 154 -15.13 -5.20 -10.80
N GLU A 155 -14.52 -5.55 -11.93
CA GLU A 155 -15.23 -5.52 -13.19
C GLU A 155 -16.50 -6.31 -12.93
N ASP A 156 -17.64 -5.61 -13.06
CA ASP A 156 -18.97 -6.19 -12.93
C ASP A 156 -19.05 -7.28 -13.99
N VAL A 157 -18.67 -8.51 -13.60
CA VAL A 157 -18.87 -9.70 -14.42
C VAL A 157 -20.38 -9.79 -14.52
N SER A 158 -20.89 -9.19 -15.60
CA SER A 158 -22.31 -9.03 -15.84
C SER A 158 -22.97 -10.37 -15.56
N LEU A 159 -23.96 -10.36 -14.66
CA LEU A 159 -24.74 -11.54 -14.33
C LEU A 159 -25.30 -12.19 -15.61
N ASP A 160 -25.56 -11.39 -16.65
CA ASP A 160 -25.99 -11.87 -17.97
C ASP A 160 -24.91 -12.68 -18.69
N GLU A 161 -23.64 -12.30 -18.57
CA GLU A 161 -22.51 -13.04 -19.16
C GLU A 161 -22.31 -14.37 -18.43
N THR A 162 -22.40 -14.35 -17.09
CA THR A 162 -22.38 -15.57 -16.26
C THR A 162 -23.55 -16.50 -16.56
N MET A 163 -24.77 -15.97 -16.73
CA MET A 163 -25.96 -16.75 -17.07
C MET A 163 -25.91 -17.28 -18.50
N LYS A 164 -25.26 -16.56 -19.42
CA LYS A 164 -25.03 -17.00 -20.80
C LYS A 164 -24.04 -18.16 -20.84
N GLU A 165 -22.92 -18.08 -20.12
CA GLU A 165 -21.97 -19.18 -19.99
C GLU A 165 -22.60 -20.39 -19.27
N PHE A 166 -23.40 -20.15 -18.23
CA PHE A 166 -24.13 -21.20 -17.53
C PHE A 166 -25.15 -21.90 -18.46
N ASN A 167 -25.97 -21.13 -19.19
CA ASN A 167 -26.90 -21.69 -20.16
C ASN A 167 -26.16 -22.46 -21.26
N GLN A 168 -25.01 -21.96 -21.72
CA GLN A 168 -24.21 -22.64 -22.73
C GLN A 168 -23.62 -23.96 -22.21
N MET A 169 -23.16 -24.00 -20.97
CA MET A 169 -22.69 -25.24 -20.32
C MET A 169 -23.83 -26.25 -20.11
N VAL A 170 -25.01 -25.80 -19.68
CA VAL A 170 -26.20 -26.64 -19.50
C VAL A 170 -26.72 -27.20 -20.83
N HIS A 171 -26.75 -26.38 -21.88
CA HIS A 171 -27.16 -26.82 -23.21
C HIS A 171 -26.16 -27.79 -23.84
N THR A 172 -24.86 -27.65 -23.55
CA THR A 172 -23.83 -28.59 -24.01
C THR A 172 -23.94 -29.93 -23.28
N ALA A 173 -24.27 -29.93 -21.98
CA ALA A 173 -24.48 -31.15 -21.19
C ALA A 173 -25.71 -31.98 -21.63
N HIS A 174 -26.67 -31.39 -22.34
CA HIS A 174 -27.86 -32.08 -22.83
C HIS A 174 -27.76 -32.57 -24.29
N HIS A 175 -26.67 -32.29 -24.99
CA HIS A 175 -26.51 -32.67 -26.40
C HIS A 175 -25.56 -33.87 -26.64
N ASP A 176 -25.04 -34.50 -25.59
CA ASP A 176 -24.08 -35.62 -25.68
C ASP A 176 -24.74 -37.01 -25.56
N THR A 177 -25.80 -37.26 -26.33
CA THR A 177 -26.30 -38.64 -26.53
C THR A 177 -26.34 -39.09 -27.98
N ASP A 178 -25.60 -38.45 -28.90
CA ASP A 178 -25.30 -39.11 -30.18
C ASP A 178 -24.14 -38.48 -30.94
N LYS A 179 -23.10 -39.32 -31.14
CA LYS A 179 -22.02 -39.28 -32.15
C LYS A 179 -20.73 -38.53 -31.83
N HIS A 180 -19.71 -39.36 -31.56
CA HIS A 180 -18.27 -39.18 -31.81
C HIS A 180 -17.87 -38.01 -32.74
N ASP A 181 -17.03 -37.10 -32.25
CA ASP A 181 -15.61 -37.06 -32.64
C ASP A 181 -14.76 -36.22 -31.64
N VAL A 182 -13.47 -36.53 -31.62
CA VAL A 182 -12.37 -36.15 -30.70
C VAL A 182 -12.55 -34.92 -29.77
N ASN A 183 -12.47 -35.23 -28.48
CA ASN A 183 -12.46 -34.34 -27.33
C ASN A 183 -11.04 -33.76 -27.14
N GLU A 184 -10.82 -32.47 -27.39
CA GLU A 184 -9.63 -31.77 -26.91
C GLU A 184 -9.95 -31.16 -25.54
N VAL A 185 -9.66 -31.96 -24.51
CA VAL A 185 -9.81 -31.62 -23.10
C VAL A 185 -8.92 -30.41 -22.80
N VAL A 186 -9.53 -29.25 -22.54
CA VAL A 186 -8.85 -28.13 -21.89
C VAL A 186 -8.56 -28.59 -20.46
N HIS A 187 -7.35 -29.12 -20.29
CA HIS A 187 -6.82 -29.50 -18.99
C HIS A 187 -6.81 -28.27 -18.08
N ASP A 188 -7.43 -28.40 -16.91
CA ASP A 188 -7.18 -27.53 -15.77
C ASP A 188 -5.67 -27.34 -15.62
N VAL A 189 -5.22 -26.11 -15.88
CA VAL A 189 -3.82 -25.73 -15.76
C VAL A 189 -3.50 -25.62 -14.28
N VAL A 190 -3.32 -26.77 -13.62
CA VAL A 190 -2.67 -26.82 -12.31
C VAL A 190 -1.26 -26.26 -12.54
N PRO A 191 -0.90 -25.11 -11.92
CA PRO A 191 0.38 -24.48 -12.18
C PRO A 191 1.50 -25.48 -11.89
N THR A 192 2.35 -25.74 -12.90
CA THR A 192 3.35 -26.81 -12.91
C THR A 192 4.32 -26.73 -11.73
N TRP A 193 4.52 -25.53 -11.18
CA TRP A 193 5.28 -25.28 -9.95
C TRP A 193 4.77 -26.09 -8.74
N SER A 194 3.46 -26.33 -8.63
CA SER A 194 2.86 -27.12 -7.55
C SER A 194 3.35 -28.57 -7.54
N LYS A 195 3.57 -29.16 -8.73
CA LYS A 195 4.06 -30.54 -8.87
C LYS A 195 5.54 -30.70 -8.47
N ILE A 196 6.31 -29.61 -8.43
CA ILE A 196 7.73 -29.60 -8.05
C ILE A 196 7.89 -29.23 -6.57
N VAL A 197 7.11 -28.26 -6.08
CA VAL A 197 7.20 -27.76 -4.70
C VAL A 197 6.66 -28.79 -3.71
N ALA A 198 5.54 -29.46 -4.01
CA ALA A 198 4.93 -30.43 -3.11
C ALA A 198 5.88 -31.58 -2.66
N PRO A 199 6.60 -32.29 -3.55
CA PRO A 199 7.52 -33.35 -3.13
C PRO A 199 8.76 -32.81 -2.39
N LEU A 200 9.23 -31.60 -2.72
CA LEU A 200 10.38 -30.99 -2.02
C LEU A 200 10.03 -30.61 -0.57
N VAL A 201 8.84 -30.06 -0.34
CA VAL A 201 8.35 -29.73 1.01
C VAL A 201 8.17 -30.99 1.83
N ALA A 202 7.58 -32.05 1.25
CA ALA A 202 7.43 -33.34 1.92
C ALA A 202 8.78 -33.95 2.32
N LEU A 203 9.78 -33.87 1.45
CA LEU A 203 11.13 -34.36 1.72
C LEU A 203 11.83 -33.54 2.82
N ALA A 204 11.67 -32.22 2.82
CA ALA A 204 12.22 -31.34 3.85
C ALA A 204 11.63 -31.63 5.24
N VAL A 205 10.31 -31.87 5.32
CA VAL A 205 9.64 -32.27 6.57
C VAL A 205 10.14 -33.63 7.06
N LEU A 206 10.30 -34.61 6.17
CA LEU A 206 10.84 -35.92 6.55
C LEU A 206 12.28 -35.86 7.06
N ILE A 207 13.15 -35.07 6.41
CA ILE A 207 14.53 -34.85 6.87
C ILE A 207 14.54 -34.16 8.23
N PHE A 208 13.72 -33.12 8.40
CA PHE A 208 13.61 -32.42 9.68
C PHE A 208 13.18 -33.36 10.81
N LEU A 209 12.14 -34.17 10.59
CA LEU A 209 11.67 -35.15 11.57
C LEU A 209 12.73 -36.22 11.86
N TYR A 210 13.46 -36.68 10.85
CA TYR A 210 14.55 -37.65 11.02
C TYR A 210 15.70 -37.09 11.87
N VAL A 211 16.11 -35.84 11.62
CA VAL A 211 17.17 -35.16 12.40
C VAL A 211 16.72 -34.94 13.85
N GLN A 212 15.47 -34.51 14.06
CA GLN A 212 14.92 -34.35 15.41
C GLN A 212 14.83 -35.69 16.16
N TYR A 213 14.44 -36.76 15.47
CA TYR A 213 14.41 -38.11 16.04
C TYR A 213 15.83 -38.61 16.39
N GLY A 214 16.82 -38.38 15.53
CA GLY A 214 18.22 -38.72 15.80
C GLY A 214 18.81 -37.98 17.00
N HIS A 215 18.42 -36.71 17.23
CA HIS A 215 18.83 -35.92 18.39
C HIS A 215 18.10 -36.33 19.69
N LEU A 216 16.95 -37.04 19.59
CA LEU A 216 16.19 -37.52 20.75
C LEU A 216 16.60 -38.92 21.22
N VAL A 217 17.24 -39.70 20.34
CA VAL A 217 17.58 -41.12 20.58
C VAL A 217 19.09 -41.34 20.77
N GLY A 218 19.93 -40.33 20.49
CA GLY A 218 21.38 -40.32 20.80
C GLY A 218 21.67 -39.52 22.07
#